data_AF-A0A2H0RKC7-F1
#
_entry.id   AF-A0A2H0RKC7-F1
#
_cell.length_a   1.000
_cell.length_b   1.000
_cell.length_c   1.000
_cell.angle_alpha   90.00
_cell.angle_beta   90.00
_cell.angle_gamma   90.00
#
_symmetry.space_group_name_H-M   'P 1'
#
loop_
_entity.id
_entity.type
_entity.pdbx_description
1 polymer ?
#
loop_
_entity_poly.entity_id
_entity_poly.type
_entity_poly.pdbx_seq_one_letter_code
_entity_poly.pdbx_strand_id
1 'polypeptide(L)'
;MKEPNSPYFKNSLRRENASDTISKEERKKVGNIESPRHILIQAVHIDARSTDKEKENTQTDLFSILDKGISLADPAKVLVVDFYTSSSQAERDKIKTGGQESYAISPVDARDKATYKLKDCVGLVVVGTDDVLGVSVSLLSHQSPSFLFQSEYSESRFKEHLASRMRELVDRCDSKTVEGVIFGGKYMEGESLVHKRNYRKDYDRMVGLLKTITMNSTEVEPKIAKKSKTYHGWEDVYFCNKERKLYIIEFGEPTPRSKDHRKE
;
A
#
# COMPACT_ATOMS: atom_id res chain seq x y z
N MET A 1 -33.12 -5.33 -6.98
CA MET A 1 -31.69 -5.42 -7.36
C MET A 1 -31.17 -6.77 -6.90
N LYS A 2 -30.53 -7.56 -7.77
CA LYS A 2 -29.94 -8.85 -7.40
C LYS A 2 -28.49 -8.62 -6.96
N GLU A 3 -28.10 -9.12 -5.79
CA GLU A 3 -26.73 -9.02 -5.28
C GLU A 3 -25.75 -9.77 -6.20
N PRO A 4 -24.51 -9.25 -6.40
CA PRO A 4 -23.50 -9.94 -7.18
C PRO A 4 -22.95 -11.16 -6.44
N ASN A 5 -23.10 -12.34 -7.06
CA ASN A 5 -22.54 -13.63 -6.63
C ASN A 5 -21.01 -13.69 -6.87
N SER A 6 -20.23 -12.83 -6.21
CA SER A 6 -18.77 -12.93 -6.22
C SER A 6 -18.29 -13.94 -5.17
N PRO A 7 -17.49 -14.97 -5.53
CA PRO A 7 -16.95 -15.94 -4.56
C PRO A 7 -16.01 -15.31 -3.52
N TYR A 8 -15.52 -14.09 -3.77
CA TYR A 8 -14.71 -13.34 -2.81
C TYR A 8 -15.54 -12.71 -1.68
N PHE A 9 -16.83 -12.41 -1.92
CA PHE A 9 -17.72 -11.76 -0.96
C PHE A 9 -18.10 -12.69 0.21
N LYS A 10 -18.16 -14.01 -0.02
CA LYS A 10 -18.49 -14.99 1.03
C LYS A 10 -17.37 -15.18 2.06
N ASN A 11 -16.12 -14.82 1.73
CA ASN A 11 -14.98 -15.01 2.62
C ASN A 11 -14.70 -13.80 3.53
N SER A 12 -15.16 -12.59 3.20
CA SER A 12 -14.99 -11.42 4.06
C SER A 12 -16.00 -11.41 5.22
N LEU A 13 -17.28 -11.74 4.95
CA LEU A 13 -18.34 -11.83 5.97
C LEU A 13 -18.14 -12.96 6.99
N ARG A 14 -17.35 -13.99 6.66
CA ARG A 14 -17.09 -15.12 7.57
C ARG A 14 -16.10 -14.79 8.70
N ARG A 15 -15.39 -13.66 8.63
CA ARG A 15 -14.39 -13.27 9.65
C ARG A 15 -14.95 -12.40 10.77
N GLU A 16 -16.09 -11.74 10.57
CA GLU A 16 -16.66 -10.85 11.59
C GLU A 16 -17.56 -11.56 12.63
N ASN A 17 -17.91 -12.84 12.43
CA ASN A 17 -18.78 -13.60 13.35
C ASN A 17 -18.21 -14.96 13.81
N ALA A 18 -16.92 -15.23 13.61
CA ALA A 18 -16.32 -16.53 13.93
C ALA A 18 -15.31 -16.47 15.10
N SER A 19 -15.59 -15.66 16.13
CA SER A 19 -14.71 -15.57 17.30
C SER A 19 -15.06 -16.52 18.44
N ASP A 20 -16.08 -17.37 18.34
CA ASP A 20 -16.35 -18.36 19.39
C ASP A 20 -16.80 -19.70 18.80
N THR A 21 -16.16 -20.77 19.27
CA THR A 21 -16.40 -22.20 18.96
C THR A 21 -15.86 -22.76 17.64
N ILE A 22 -14.54 -22.72 17.45
CA ILE A 22 -13.86 -23.77 16.67
C ILE A 22 -13.39 -24.85 17.66
N SER A 23 -13.93 -26.07 17.53
CA SER A 23 -13.57 -27.20 18.38
C SER A 23 -12.09 -27.57 18.22
N LYS A 24 -11.46 -28.12 19.27
CA LYS A 24 -10.06 -28.59 19.23
C LYS A 24 -9.80 -29.61 18.11
N GLU A 25 -10.82 -30.32 17.62
CA GLU A 25 -10.72 -31.30 16.53
C GLU A 25 -10.68 -30.68 15.13
N GLU A 26 -11.32 -29.52 14.91
CA GLU A 26 -11.25 -28.84 13.61
C GLU A 26 -9.89 -28.16 13.39
N ARG A 27 -9.20 -27.76 14.46
CA ARG A 27 -7.80 -27.26 14.38
C ARG A 27 -6.81 -28.31 13.86
N LYS A 28 -7.11 -29.61 13.97
CA LYS A 28 -6.26 -30.68 13.41
C LYS A 28 -6.50 -30.92 11.91
N LYS A 29 -7.62 -30.47 11.33
CA LYS A 29 -7.95 -30.64 9.91
C LYS A 29 -7.54 -29.47 9.03
N VAL A 30 -7.24 -28.31 9.63
CA VAL A 30 -6.58 -27.21 8.91
C VAL A 30 -5.11 -27.60 8.79
N GLY A 31 -4.77 -28.25 7.67
CA GLY A 31 -3.40 -28.66 7.36
C GLY A 31 -2.41 -27.53 7.63
N ASN A 32 -1.22 -27.88 8.14
CA ASN A 32 -0.13 -26.96 8.41
C ASN A 32 0.00 -25.93 7.28
N ILE A 33 -0.54 -24.72 7.52
CA ILE A 33 -0.25 -23.57 6.67
C ILE A 33 1.20 -23.25 7.00
N GLU A 34 2.13 -23.75 6.17
CA GLU A 34 3.53 -23.41 6.31
C GLU A 34 3.66 -21.89 6.34
N SER A 35 4.17 -21.34 7.44
CA SER A 35 4.47 -19.92 7.53
C SER A 35 5.42 -19.54 6.38
N PRO A 36 5.23 -18.38 5.74
CA PRO A 36 6.09 -17.97 4.64
C PRO A 36 7.56 -18.02 5.07
N ARG A 37 8.36 -18.81 4.34
CA ARG A 37 9.73 -19.16 4.72
C ARG A 37 10.71 -17.98 4.62
N HIS A 38 10.29 -16.85 4.04
CA HIS A 38 11.11 -15.65 3.84
C HIS A 38 10.27 -14.38 4.05
N ILE A 39 10.79 -13.45 4.86
CA ILE A 39 10.26 -12.10 5.08
C ILE A 39 11.40 -11.13 4.79
N LEU A 40 11.21 -10.20 3.85
CA LEU A 40 12.14 -9.09 3.61
C LEU A 40 11.49 -7.80 4.05
N ILE A 41 12.17 -7.01 4.88
CA ILE A 41 11.70 -5.67 5.26
C ILE A 41 12.61 -4.64 4.60
N GLN A 42 11.99 -3.71 3.87
CA GLN A 42 12.64 -2.52 3.35
C GLN A 42 12.10 -1.29 4.09
N ALA A 43 12.98 -0.53 4.74
CA ALA A 43 12.63 0.77 5.28
C ALA A 43 13.06 1.87 4.31
N VAL A 44 12.12 2.76 3.95
CA VAL A 44 12.36 3.95 3.14
C VAL A 44 12.13 5.16 4.03
N HIS A 45 13.18 5.93 4.27
CA HIS A 45 13.07 7.20 4.98
C HIS A 45 12.60 8.29 4.03
N ILE A 46 11.63 9.09 4.48
CA ILE A 46 11.04 10.20 3.72
C ILE A 46 11.43 11.50 4.43
N ASP A 47 12.64 11.98 4.10
CA ASP A 47 13.14 13.27 4.55
C ASP A 47 13.71 14.09 3.37
N ALA A 48 13.13 15.26 3.14
CA ALA A 48 13.49 16.20 2.07
C ALA A 48 14.92 16.75 2.26
N ARG A 49 15.47 16.65 3.48
CA ARG A 49 16.79 17.14 3.84
C ARG A 49 17.87 16.07 3.81
N SER A 50 17.49 14.80 3.66
CA SER A 50 18.44 13.69 3.59
C SER A 50 19.18 13.71 2.24
N THR A 51 20.45 14.10 2.25
CA THR A 51 21.34 13.88 1.09
C THR A 51 21.51 12.38 0.84
N ASP A 52 21.59 11.95 -0.43
CA ASP A 52 21.62 10.53 -0.88
C ASP A 52 22.67 9.60 -0.24
N LYS A 53 23.51 10.10 0.66
CA LYS A 53 24.64 9.38 1.26
C LYS A 53 24.26 8.46 2.44
N GLU A 54 23.06 8.56 3.00
CA GLU A 54 22.63 7.71 4.14
C GLU A 54 21.69 6.57 3.71
N LYS A 55 22.03 5.85 2.62
CA LYS A 55 21.45 4.51 2.38
C LYS A 55 22.17 3.49 3.26
N GLU A 56 22.02 3.64 4.57
CA GLU A 56 22.49 2.64 5.50
C GLU A 56 21.59 1.40 5.36
N ASN A 57 22.17 0.32 4.85
CA ASN A 57 21.53 -0.99 4.76
C ASN A 57 21.52 -1.58 6.17
N THR A 58 20.80 -0.94 7.09
CA THR A 58 20.64 -1.41 8.46
C THR A 58 19.77 -2.65 8.38
N GLN A 59 20.41 -3.82 8.50
CA GLN A 59 19.76 -5.04 8.94
C GLN A 59 19.37 -4.84 10.40
N THR A 60 18.43 -3.92 10.65
CA THR A 60 17.85 -3.70 11.96
C THR A 60 17.23 -5.02 12.37
N ASP A 61 17.54 -5.46 13.60
CA ASP A 61 17.08 -6.72 14.14
C ASP A 61 15.55 -6.81 13.97
N LEU A 62 15.13 -7.65 13.02
CA LEU A 62 13.74 -7.83 12.60
C LEU A 62 12.85 -8.14 13.80
N PHE A 63 13.39 -8.91 14.74
CA PHE A 63 12.71 -9.24 15.98
C PHE A 63 12.62 -8.03 16.89
N SER A 64 13.57 -7.09 16.91
CA SER A 64 13.42 -5.86 17.66
C SER A 64 12.39 -4.90 17.06
N ILE A 65 12.18 -4.85 15.75
CA ILE A 65 11.09 -4.05 15.16
C ILE A 65 9.73 -4.69 15.47
N LEU A 66 9.65 -6.02 15.36
CA LEU A 66 8.44 -6.77 15.67
C LEU A 66 8.15 -6.82 17.20
N ASP A 67 9.16 -7.02 18.05
CA ASP A 67 9.09 -7.05 19.53
C ASP A 67 8.99 -5.67 20.17
N LYS A 68 9.70 -4.63 19.66
CA LYS A 68 9.61 -3.28 20.23
C LYS A 68 8.35 -2.53 19.81
N GLY A 69 7.58 -3.00 18.82
CA GLY A 69 6.37 -2.26 18.49
C GLY A 69 5.98 -2.13 17.03
N ILE A 70 6.03 -3.20 16.23
CA ILE A 70 4.79 -3.55 15.52
C ILE A 70 3.93 -4.46 16.43
N SER A 71 3.99 -4.29 17.75
CA SER A 71 2.76 -4.16 18.53
C SER A 71 1.96 -3.06 17.85
N LEU A 72 1.19 -3.45 16.82
CA LEU A 72 0.32 -2.62 16.00
C LEU A 72 -0.09 -1.43 16.86
N ALA A 73 0.49 -0.26 16.56
CA ALA A 73 0.25 0.94 17.33
C ALA A 73 -1.24 1.00 17.63
N ASP A 74 -1.61 1.27 18.90
CA ASP A 74 -2.98 1.32 19.41
C ASP A 74 -3.95 1.42 18.25
N PRO A 75 -4.76 0.41 17.91
CA PRO A 75 -5.48 0.36 16.64
C PRO A 75 -6.38 1.57 16.39
N ALA A 76 -6.66 2.39 17.41
CA ALA A 76 -7.26 3.72 17.25
C ALA A 76 -6.36 4.75 16.52
N LYS A 77 -5.05 4.50 16.41
CA LYS A 77 -3.98 5.37 15.88
C LYS A 77 -3.45 4.95 14.51
N VAL A 78 -3.71 3.71 14.08
CA VAL A 78 -3.36 3.24 12.74
C VAL A 78 -4.62 3.17 11.89
N LEU A 79 -4.63 3.89 10.78
CA LEU A 79 -5.69 3.75 9.80
C LEU A 79 -5.30 2.71 8.73
N VAL A 80 -6.11 1.67 8.61
CA VAL A 80 -5.98 0.69 7.53
C VAL A 80 -6.66 1.22 6.27
N VAL A 81 -5.90 1.32 5.19
CA VAL A 81 -6.33 1.86 3.90
C VAL A 81 -6.35 0.73 2.88
N ASP A 82 -7.49 0.06 2.81
CA ASP A 82 -7.72 -1.06 1.91
C ASP A 82 -8.87 -0.74 0.96
N PHE A 83 -8.74 -1.09 -0.33
CA PHE A 83 -9.83 -0.95 -1.28
C PHE A 83 -10.93 -2.02 -1.10
N TYR A 84 -10.71 -3.01 -0.23
CA TYR A 84 -11.75 -3.92 0.27
C TYR A 84 -12.56 -3.35 1.44
N THR A 85 -12.24 -2.14 1.93
CA THR A 85 -12.98 -1.47 2.99
C THR A 85 -14.46 -1.32 2.63
N SER A 86 -15.36 -1.70 3.55
CA SER A 86 -16.81 -1.55 3.37
C SER A 86 -17.22 -0.07 3.30
N SER A 87 -18.33 0.25 2.64
CA SER A 87 -18.77 1.65 2.51
C SER A 87 -18.99 2.33 3.86
N SER A 88 -19.55 1.64 4.84
CA SER A 88 -19.76 2.17 6.21
C SER A 88 -18.43 2.41 6.94
N GLN A 89 -17.44 1.55 6.74
CA GLN A 89 -16.10 1.73 7.28
C GLN A 89 -15.40 2.92 6.60
N ALA A 90 -15.49 3.01 5.27
CA ALA A 90 -14.91 4.10 4.51
C ALA A 90 -15.50 5.45 4.93
N GLU A 91 -16.81 5.53 5.11
CA GLU A 91 -17.48 6.74 5.58
C GLU A 91 -17.02 7.14 6.98
N ARG A 92 -17.00 6.19 7.93
CA ARG A 92 -16.56 6.42 9.31
C ARG A 92 -15.12 6.94 9.37
N ASP A 93 -14.23 6.35 8.59
CA ASP A 93 -12.82 6.70 8.57
C ASP A 93 -12.48 7.84 7.61
N LYS A 94 -13.50 8.35 6.90
CA LYS A 94 -13.37 9.36 5.83
C LYS A 94 -12.44 8.91 4.70
N ILE A 95 -12.38 7.62 4.39
CA ILE A 95 -11.65 7.08 3.24
C ILE A 95 -12.45 7.37 1.97
N LYS A 96 -11.79 8.00 0.99
CA LYS A 96 -12.35 8.15 -0.35
C LYS A 96 -12.11 6.86 -1.13
N THR A 97 -13.17 6.26 -1.67
CA THR A 97 -13.09 5.01 -2.43
C THR A 97 -13.91 5.09 -3.72
N GLY A 98 -13.52 4.30 -4.72
CA GLY A 98 -14.31 4.07 -5.93
C GLY A 98 -15.31 2.91 -5.80
N GLY A 99 -15.40 2.29 -4.62
CA GLY A 99 -16.16 1.06 -4.40
C GLY A 99 -15.28 -0.18 -4.53
N GLN A 100 -15.91 -1.36 -4.50
CA GLN A 100 -15.22 -2.65 -4.48
C GLN A 100 -14.15 -2.73 -5.58
N GLU A 101 -12.93 -3.09 -5.16
CA GLU A 101 -11.81 -3.48 -6.04
C GLU A 101 -11.14 -2.35 -6.83
N SER A 102 -11.46 -1.07 -6.61
CA SER A 102 -10.87 0.04 -7.37
C SER A 102 -9.70 0.74 -6.65
N TYR A 103 -10.01 1.53 -5.62
CA TYR A 103 -9.04 2.29 -4.84
C TYR A 103 -9.60 2.69 -3.46
N ALA A 104 -8.68 3.03 -2.56
CA ALA A 104 -8.91 3.68 -1.29
C ALA A 104 -7.87 4.79 -1.07
N ILE A 105 -8.29 5.95 -0.56
CA ILE A 105 -7.43 7.09 -0.23
C ILE A 105 -7.80 7.58 1.16
N SER A 106 -6.83 7.58 2.08
CA SER A 106 -7.03 8.05 3.45
C SER A 106 -7.33 9.55 3.52
N PRO A 107 -7.88 10.03 4.65
CA PRO A 107 -7.76 11.45 5.02
C PRO A 107 -6.30 11.88 5.21
N VAL A 108 -6.10 13.19 5.21
CA VAL A 108 -4.85 13.85 5.62
C VAL A 108 -4.90 14.03 7.13
N ASP A 109 -4.14 13.25 7.89
CA ASP A 109 -4.09 13.39 9.35
C ASP A 109 -2.79 12.84 9.94
N ALA A 110 -2.67 12.94 11.27
CA ALA A 110 -1.48 12.54 12.00
C ALA A 110 -1.39 11.03 12.28
N ARG A 111 -2.41 10.23 11.91
CA ARG A 111 -2.43 8.78 12.18
C ARG A 111 -1.38 8.08 11.35
N ASP A 112 -0.87 6.95 11.85
CA ASP A 112 -0.09 6.04 11.05
C ASP A 112 -1.00 5.37 10.01
N LYS A 113 -0.43 4.90 8.91
CA LYS A 113 -1.18 4.31 7.79
C LYS A 113 -0.70 2.90 7.51
N ALA A 114 -1.61 1.98 7.26
CA ALA A 114 -1.28 0.61 6.88
C ALA A 114 -2.10 0.18 5.67
N THR A 115 -1.52 -0.66 4.82
CA THR A 115 -2.23 -1.37 3.76
C THR A 115 -1.61 -2.75 3.61
N TYR A 116 -2.43 -3.74 3.28
CA TYR A 116 -2.04 -5.14 3.31
C TYR A 116 -2.27 -5.81 1.96
N LYS A 117 -1.50 -6.87 1.71
CA LYS A 117 -1.68 -7.78 0.57
C LYS A 117 -1.61 -7.10 -0.80
N LEU A 118 -0.72 -6.13 -0.97
CA LEU A 118 -0.44 -5.54 -2.27
C LEU A 118 0.23 -6.57 -3.17
N LYS A 119 -0.53 -7.04 -4.17
CA LYS A 119 -0.01 -7.90 -5.24
C LYS A 119 0.39 -7.02 -6.44
N ASP A 120 -0.49 -6.90 -7.42
CA ASP A 120 -0.39 -6.01 -8.58
C ASP A 120 -0.83 -4.57 -8.27
N CYS A 121 -1.17 -4.31 -7.01
CA CYS A 121 -1.65 -3.02 -6.54
C CYS A 121 -0.51 -2.03 -6.37
N VAL A 122 -0.79 -0.75 -6.63
CA VAL A 122 0.15 0.36 -6.46
C VAL A 122 -0.36 1.23 -5.33
N GLY A 123 0.54 1.79 -4.54
CA GLY A 123 0.22 2.77 -3.52
C GLY A 123 1.07 4.04 -3.63
N LEU A 124 0.58 5.10 -3.00
CA LEU A 124 1.26 6.37 -2.86
C LEU A 124 1.10 6.83 -1.42
N VAL A 125 2.20 7.19 -0.76
CA VAL A 125 2.16 7.98 0.48
C VAL A 125 2.69 9.37 0.18
N VAL A 126 2.00 10.39 0.69
CA VAL A 126 2.49 11.78 0.70
C VAL A 126 2.41 12.29 2.13
N VAL A 127 3.49 12.91 2.60
CA VAL A 127 3.64 13.41 3.96
C VAL A 127 4.13 14.85 3.92
N GLY A 128 3.68 15.66 4.87
CA GLY A 128 4.17 17.01 5.14
C GLY A 128 4.15 17.30 6.65
N THR A 129 4.67 18.46 7.05
CA THR A 129 4.57 18.97 8.42
C THR A 129 3.45 19.99 8.46
N ASP A 130 2.43 19.74 9.28
CA ASP A 130 1.31 20.65 9.50
C ASP A 130 1.85 21.98 10.06
N ASP A 131 1.52 23.08 9.40
CA ASP A 131 2.08 24.41 9.67
C ASP A 131 1.61 25.00 11.01
N VAL A 132 0.40 24.63 11.44
CA VAL A 132 -0.19 25.05 12.72
C VAL A 132 0.25 24.15 13.86
N LEU A 133 0.18 22.83 13.67
CA LEU A 133 0.40 21.86 14.77
C LEU A 133 1.88 21.46 14.93
N GLY A 134 2.72 21.69 13.92
CA GLY A 134 4.12 21.28 13.91
C GLY A 134 4.33 19.76 13.93
N VAL A 135 3.28 18.99 13.63
CA VAL A 135 3.32 17.51 13.55
C VAL A 135 3.28 17.05 12.11
N SER A 136 3.85 15.88 11.82
CA SER A 136 3.69 15.29 10.50
C SER A 136 2.23 14.89 10.25
N VAL A 137 1.76 15.07 9.03
CA VAL A 137 0.48 14.58 8.54
C VAL A 137 0.67 13.95 7.17
N SER A 138 -0.12 12.92 6.89
CA SER A 138 0.03 12.17 5.63
C SER A 138 -1.30 11.70 5.08
N LEU A 139 -1.27 11.44 3.76
CA LEU A 139 -2.26 10.62 3.07
C LEU A 139 -1.59 9.37 2.52
N LEU A 140 -2.36 8.29 2.42
CA LEU A 140 -1.99 7.06 1.73
C LEU A 140 -3.09 6.70 0.74
N SER A 141 -2.71 6.34 -0.49
CA SER A 141 -3.59 5.72 -1.47
C SER A 141 -3.17 4.28 -1.74
N HIS A 142 -4.16 3.43 -1.99
CA HIS A 142 -4.01 2.05 -2.41
C HIS A 142 -4.99 1.80 -3.55
N GLN A 143 -4.49 1.39 -4.71
CA GLN A 143 -5.30 1.19 -5.90
C GLN A 143 -4.85 -0.03 -6.69
N SER A 144 -5.80 -0.72 -7.33
CA SER A 144 -5.49 -1.74 -8.32
C SER A 144 -5.55 -1.14 -9.72
N PRO A 145 -4.41 -1.00 -10.43
CA PRO A 145 -4.40 -0.45 -11.79
C PRO A 145 -5.34 -1.17 -12.74
N SER A 146 -5.42 -2.50 -12.62
CA SER A 146 -6.21 -3.36 -13.49
C SER A 146 -7.72 -3.14 -13.34
N PHE A 147 -8.19 -2.67 -12.18
CA PHE A 147 -9.58 -2.29 -11.97
C PHE A 147 -9.82 -0.81 -12.24
N LEU A 148 -8.90 0.06 -11.81
CA LEU A 148 -9.06 1.49 -12.00
C LEU A 148 -9.23 1.87 -13.47
N PHE A 149 -8.45 1.27 -14.37
CA PHE A 149 -8.45 1.60 -15.79
C PHE A 149 -9.52 0.85 -16.61
N GLN A 150 -10.48 0.17 -15.98
CA GLN A 150 -11.59 -0.47 -16.70
C GLN A 150 -12.62 0.52 -17.21
N SER A 151 -12.70 1.72 -16.62
CA SER A 151 -13.64 2.77 -17.05
C SER A 151 -13.06 4.16 -16.84
N GLU A 152 -13.36 5.07 -17.77
CA GLU A 152 -13.00 6.48 -17.64
C GLU A 152 -13.63 7.13 -16.39
N TYR A 153 -14.82 6.66 -16.00
CA TYR A 153 -15.48 7.11 -14.78
C TYR A 153 -14.66 6.80 -13.52
N SER A 154 -14.16 5.57 -13.39
CA SER A 154 -13.37 5.17 -12.21
C SER A 154 -12.06 5.93 -12.12
N GLU A 155 -11.37 6.10 -13.26
CA GLU A 155 -10.14 6.88 -13.34
C GLU A 155 -10.37 8.36 -13.03
N SER A 156 -11.43 8.96 -13.58
CA SER A 156 -11.74 10.38 -13.35
C SER A 156 -12.09 10.65 -11.89
N ARG A 157 -12.88 9.77 -11.27
CA ARG A 157 -13.24 9.88 -9.86
C ARG A 157 -12.02 9.70 -8.95
N PHE A 158 -11.11 8.79 -9.29
CA PHE A 158 -9.83 8.64 -8.56
C PHE A 158 -8.98 9.91 -8.66
N LYS A 159 -8.83 10.48 -9.86
CA LYS A 159 -8.10 11.75 -10.07
C LYS A 159 -8.66 12.85 -9.19
N GLU A 160 -9.97 13.04 -9.20
CA GLU A 160 -10.66 14.04 -8.39
C GLU A 160 -10.43 13.82 -6.89
N HIS A 161 -10.64 12.60 -6.41
CA HIS A 161 -10.47 12.25 -5.00
C HIS A 161 -9.03 12.43 -4.52
N LEU A 162 -8.04 12.01 -5.32
CA LEU A 162 -6.63 12.16 -4.96
C LEU A 162 -6.20 13.62 -5.00
N ALA A 163 -6.57 14.37 -6.05
CA ALA A 163 -6.27 15.80 -6.15
C ALA A 163 -6.90 16.60 -4.99
N SER A 164 -8.12 16.25 -4.56
CA SER A 164 -8.76 16.85 -3.39
C SER A 164 -7.96 16.61 -2.10
N ARG A 165 -7.43 15.38 -1.89
CA ARG A 165 -6.60 15.07 -0.71
C ARG A 165 -5.22 15.71 -0.77
N MET A 166 -4.64 15.82 -1.96
CA MET A 166 -3.38 16.53 -2.16
C MET A 166 -3.51 18.01 -1.83
N ARG A 167 -4.59 18.66 -2.29
CA ARG A 167 -4.87 20.06 -1.96
C ARG A 167 -5.02 20.25 -0.45
N GLU A 168 -5.81 19.40 0.20
CA GLU A 168 -5.94 19.42 1.68
C GLU A 168 -4.59 19.27 2.40
N LEU A 169 -3.68 18.44 1.87
CA LEU A 169 -2.34 18.28 2.43
C LEU A 169 -1.50 19.53 2.25
N VAL A 170 -1.49 20.12 1.05
CA VAL A 170 -0.72 21.33 0.74
C VAL A 170 -1.23 22.55 1.49
N ASP A 171 -2.55 22.71 1.61
CA ASP A 171 -3.17 23.82 2.33
C ASP A 171 -2.83 23.80 3.83
N ARG A 172 -2.43 22.65 4.37
CA ARG A 172 -2.11 22.45 5.79
C ARG A 172 -0.62 22.36 6.09
N CYS A 173 0.23 22.18 5.10
CA CYS A 173 1.64 21.84 5.34
C CYS A 173 2.57 22.95 4.90
N ASP A 174 3.72 23.05 5.57
CA ASP A 174 4.88 23.73 4.98
C ASP A 174 5.28 23.01 3.69
N SER A 175 5.14 23.69 2.55
CA SER A 175 5.41 23.16 1.21
C SER A 175 6.81 22.59 1.07
N LYS A 176 7.80 23.11 1.81
CA LYS A 176 9.19 22.60 1.79
C LYS A 176 9.36 21.25 2.47
N THR A 177 8.35 20.81 3.20
CA THR A 177 8.37 19.55 3.95
C THR A 177 7.55 18.46 3.28
N VAL A 178 6.89 18.77 2.15
CA VAL A 178 6.05 17.82 1.42
C VAL A 178 6.91 16.86 0.63
N GLU A 179 6.65 15.57 0.76
CA GLU A 179 7.34 14.51 0.02
C GLU A 179 6.39 13.36 -0.31
N GLY A 180 6.68 12.64 -1.39
CA GLY A 180 5.89 11.50 -1.82
C GLY A 180 6.73 10.26 -2.14
N VAL A 181 6.18 9.07 -1.86
CA VAL A 181 6.74 7.78 -2.26
C VAL A 181 5.66 6.90 -2.89
N ILE A 182 5.91 6.45 -4.12
CA ILE A 182 5.14 5.42 -4.80
C ILE A 182 5.72 4.04 -4.45
N PHE A 183 4.88 3.07 -4.13
CA PHE A 183 5.26 1.71 -3.77
C PHE A 183 4.33 0.66 -4.40
N GLY A 184 4.69 -0.62 -4.28
CA GLY A 184 3.93 -1.73 -4.85
C GLY A 184 4.14 -1.96 -6.34
N GLY A 185 3.15 -2.58 -6.96
CA GLY A 185 3.08 -2.82 -8.40
C GLY A 185 3.87 -4.04 -8.85
N LYS A 186 3.79 -5.16 -8.12
CA LYS A 186 4.37 -6.42 -8.60
C LYS A 186 3.62 -6.86 -9.85
N TYR A 187 4.33 -7.00 -10.97
CA TYR A 187 3.80 -7.69 -12.14
C TYR A 187 4.80 -8.78 -12.53
N MET A 188 4.28 -9.95 -12.89
CA MET A 188 5.13 -11.07 -13.29
C MET A 188 5.54 -10.92 -14.75
N GLU A 189 6.86 -10.84 -14.99
CA GLU A 189 7.41 -10.99 -16.33
C GLU A 189 7.27 -12.46 -16.74
N GLY A 190 6.33 -12.76 -17.66
CA GLY A 190 6.20 -14.08 -18.29
C GLY A 190 4.90 -14.84 -18.06
N GLU A 191 4.10 -14.54 -17.01
CA GLU A 191 2.86 -15.28 -16.73
C GLU A 191 1.60 -14.78 -17.47
N SER A 192 1.76 -13.78 -18.34
CA SER A 192 0.65 -13.21 -19.13
C SER A 192 0.17 -14.11 -20.29
N LEU A 193 0.27 -15.43 -20.18
CA LEU A 193 -0.22 -16.34 -21.22
C LEU A 193 -1.73 -16.60 -21.13
N VAL A 194 -2.34 -16.45 -19.95
CA VAL A 194 -3.77 -16.80 -19.75
C VAL A 194 -4.69 -15.59 -19.78
N HIS A 195 -4.19 -14.39 -19.45
CA HIS A 195 -4.93 -13.13 -19.61
C HIS A 195 -4.07 -12.16 -20.41
N LYS A 196 -4.55 -11.72 -21.58
CA LYS A 196 -3.91 -10.74 -22.50
C LYS A 196 -3.75 -9.33 -21.89
N ARG A 197 -3.74 -9.19 -20.56
CA ARG A 197 -3.69 -7.91 -19.86
C ARG A 197 -2.23 -7.56 -19.61
N ASN A 198 -1.80 -6.44 -20.16
CA ASN A 198 -0.43 -5.97 -20.01
C ASN A 198 -0.27 -5.25 -18.65
N TYR A 199 -0.08 -6.02 -17.58
CA TYR A 199 0.11 -5.51 -16.22
C TYR A 199 1.23 -4.47 -16.12
N ARG A 200 2.30 -4.63 -16.91
CA ARG A 200 3.39 -3.66 -16.99
C ARG A 200 2.89 -2.31 -17.49
N LYS A 201 2.07 -2.30 -18.55
CA LYS A 201 1.47 -1.08 -19.10
C LYS A 201 0.54 -0.40 -18.10
N ASP A 202 -0.29 -1.18 -17.38
CA ASP A 202 -1.18 -0.63 -16.36
C ASP A 202 -0.39 -0.07 -15.17
N TYR A 203 0.69 -0.74 -14.74
CA TYR A 203 1.61 -0.21 -13.74
C TYR A 203 2.27 1.09 -14.18
N ASP A 204 2.89 1.13 -15.37
CA ASP A 204 3.59 2.33 -15.86
C ASP A 204 2.60 3.50 -16.04
N ARG A 205 1.38 3.22 -16.51
CA ARG A 205 0.29 4.22 -16.58
C ARG A 205 -0.09 4.74 -15.20
N MET A 206 -0.22 3.87 -14.20
CA MET A 206 -0.52 4.26 -12.83
C MET A 206 0.60 5.12 -12.23
N VAL A 207 1.86 4.72 -12.37
CA VAL A 207 3.01 5.52 -11.89
C VAL A 207 3.02 6.89 -12.53
N GLY A 208 2.83 6.97 -13.85
CA GLY A 208 2.74 8.24 -14.58
C GLY A 208 1.61 9.12 -14.04
N LEU A 209 0.43 8.54 -13.83
CA LEU A 209 -0.73 9.25 -13.28
C LEU A 209 -0.46 9.80 -11.87
N LEU A 210 0.10 8.99 -10.97
CA LEU A 210 0.44 9.41 -9.60
C LEU A 210 1.49 10.52 -9.60
N LYS A 211 2.53 10.42 -10.43
CA LYS A 211 3.53 11.47 -10.60
C LYS A 211 2.89 12.78 -11.05
N THR A 212 2.07 12.75 -12.11
CA THR A 212 1.40 13.95 -12.62
C THR A 212 0.52 14.62 -11.56
N ILE A 213 -0.32 13.85 -10.86
CA ILE A 213 -1.20 14.41 -9.82
C ILE A 213 -0.37 15.02 -8.67
N THR A 214 0.67 14.31 -8.23
CA THR A 214 1.53 14.77 -7.11
C THR A 214 2.28 16.04 -7.50
N MET A 215 2.95 16.05 -8.66
CA MET A 215 3.70 17.22 -9.14
C MET A 215 2.80 18.44 -9.36
N ASN A 216 1.62 18.25 -9.98
CA ASN A 216 0.69 19.36 -10.22
C ASN A 216 0.11 19.95 -8.92
N SER A 217 0.06 19.17 -7.85
CA SER A 217 -0.51 19.62 -6.58
C SER A 217 0.53 20.17 -5.62
N THR A 218 1.74 19.60 -5.62
CA THR A 218 2.75 19.82 -4.57
C THR A 218 4.06 20.41 -5.10
N GLU A 219 4.25 20.46 -6.42
CA GLU A 219 5.54 20.75 -7.08
C GLU A 219 6.66 19.74 -6.74
N VAL A 220 6.33 18.62 -6.08
CA VAL A 220 7.28 17.57 -5.70
C VAL A 220 7.09 16.35 -6.59
N GLU A 221 8.19 15.83 -7.13
CA GLU A 221 8.20 14.55 -7.81
C GLU A 221 8.27 13.41 -6.79
N PRO A 222 7.28 12.49 -6.73
CA PRO A 222 7.33 11.40 -5.78
C PRO A 222 8.43 10.39 -6.16
N LYS A 223 9.19 9.96 -5.16
CA LYS A 223 10.21 8.91 -5.31
C LYS A 223 9.52 7.56 -5.52
N ILE A 224 10.16 6.65 -6.23
CA ILE A 224 9.66 5.27 -6.39
C ILE A 224 10.44 4.39 -5.43
N ALA A 225 9.74 3.75 -4.48
CA ALA A 225 10.33 2.71 -3.65
C ALA A 225 10.82 1.57 -4.55
N LYS A 226 11.98 1.00 -4.21
CA LYS A 226 12.59 -0.08 -4.99
C LYS A 226 11.55 -1.18 -5.27
N LYS A 227 11.47 -1.60 -6.54
CA LYS A 227 10.55 -2.66 -6.96
C LYS A 227 10.87 -3.96 -6.22
N SER A 228 9.82 -4.63 -5.74
CA SER A 228 9.95 -5.94 -5.11
C SER A 228 10.66 -6.93 -6.01
N LYS A 229 11.44 -7.83 -5.37
CA LYS A 229 12.18 -8.90 -6.04
C LYS A 229 11.60 -10.28 -5.74
N THR A 230 10.32 -10.38 -5.40
CA THR A 230 9.65 -11.68 -5.17
C THR A 230 8.79 -12.09 -6.36
N TYR A 231 8.82 -13.38 -6.70
CA TYR A 231 8.13 -13.94 -7.87
C TYR A 231 6.66 -14.32 -7.59
N HIS A 232 6.35 -14.79 -6.37
CA HIS A 232 4.99 -15.15 -5.93
C HIS A 232 4.72 -14.67 -4.51
N GLY A 233 4.19 -13.45 -4.41
CA GLY A 233 4.15 -12.77 -3.14
C GLY A 233 3.16 -11.63 -3.05
N TRP A 234 3.10 -11.05 -1.88
CA TRP A 234 2.43 -9.77 -1.65
C TRP A 234 3.34 -8.89 -0.79
N GLU A 235 2.98 -7.63 -0.70
CA GLU A 235 3.57 -6.67 0.23
C GLU A 235 2.53 -6.24 1.25
N ASP A 236 2.96 -6.11 2.49
CA ASP A 236 2.28 -5.27 3.46
C ASP A 236 3.09 -4.00 3.64
N VAL A 237 2.42 -2.86 3.74
CA VAL A 237 3.06 -1.55 3.83
C VAL A 237 2.53 -0.81 5.05
N TYR A 238 3.46 -0.30 5.85
CA TYR A 238 3.19 0.50 7.04
C TYR A 238 3.93 1.83 6.93
N PHE A 239 3.23 2.94 7.15
CA PHE A 239 3.82 4.26 7.22
C PHE A 239 3.70 4.80 8.63
N CYS A 240 4.86 4.97 9.29
CA CYS A 240 4.96 5.65 10.57
C CYS A 240 5.11 7.15 10.32
N ASN A 241 4.06 7.90 10.67
CA ASN A 241 3.93 9.29 10.34
C ASN A 241 4.87 10.16 11.19
N LYS A 242 5.05 9.83 12.47
CA LYS A 242 6.00 10.52 13.38
C LYS A 242 7.45 10.41 12.91
N GLU A 243 7.85 9.26 12.39
CA GLU A 243 9.22 9.00 11.91
C GLU A 243 9.40 9.30 10.42
N ARG A 244 8.32 9.66 9.72
CA ARG A 244 8.26 9.79 8.26
C ARG A 244 8.90 8.59 7.56
N LYS A 245 8.58 7.38 8.02
CA LYS A 245 9.22 6.15 7.56
C LYS A 245 8.20 5.18 6.97
N LEU A 246 8.49 4.72 5.77
CA LEU A 246 7.71 3.71 5.06
C LEU A 246 8.40 2.35 5.21
N TYR A 247 7.70 1.40 5.79
CA TYR A 247 8.12 0.01 5.94
C TYR A 247 7.38 -0.84 4.91
N ILE A 248 8.11 -1.52 4.05
CA ILE A 248 7.58 -2.46 3.06
C ILE A 248 8.01 -3.86 3.48
N ILE A 249 7.03 -4.72 3.74
CA ILE A 249 7.23 -6.10 4.20
C ILE A 249 6.86 -7.01 3.05
N GLU A 250 7.86 -7.61 2.41
CA GLU A 250 7.66 -8.53 1.31
C GLU A 250 7.48 -9.96 1.82
N PHE A 251 6.39 -10.59 1.39
CA PHE A 251 6.12 -12.01 1.58
C PHE A 251 6.21 -12.72 0.25
N GLY A 252 6.83 -13.89 0.21
CA GLY A 252 6.89 -14.75 -0.99
C GLY A 252 8.26 -15.37 -1.22
N GLU A 253 8.37 -16.13 -2.30
CA GLU A 253 9.66 -16.69 -2.71
C GLU A 253 10.50 -15.62 -3.42
N PRO A 254 11.80 -15.52 -3.09
CA PRO A 254 12.70 -14.65 -3.83
C PRO A 254 12.71 -15.07 -5.29
N THR A 255 12.68 -14.11 -6.21
CA THR A 255 12.81 -14.44 -7.63
C THR A 255 14.10 -15.22 -7.84
N PRO A 256 14.04 -16.43 -8.44
CA PRO A 256 15.23 -17.19 -8.76
C PRO A 256 16.18 -16.25 -9.47
N ARG A 257 17.42 -16.12 -8.99
CA ARG A 257 18.43 -15.38 -9.75
C ARG A 257 18.43 -16.00 -11.14
N SER A 258 18.00 -15.26 -12.16
CA SER A 258 18.12 -15.72 -13.54
C SER A 258 19.56 -16.14 -13.67
N LYS A 259 19.80 -17.44 -13.92
CA LYS A 259 21.17 -17.92 -14.15
C LYS A 259 21.70 -17.02 -15.26
N ASP A 260 22.64 -16.15 -14.90
CA ASP A 260 23.14 -15.11 -15.78
C ASP A 260 23.50 -15.82 -17.08
N HIS A 261 22.71 -15.59 -18.15
CA HIS A 261 22.97 -16.16 -19.46
C HIS A 261 24.16 -15.43 -20.11
N ARG A 262 25.22 -15.20 -19.33
CA ARG A 262 26.56 -14.97 -19.86
C ARG A 262 27.04 -16.31 -20.40
N LYS A 263 26.54 -16.64 -21.59
CA LYS A 263 27.27 -17.51 -22.49
C LYS A 263 28.52 -16.70 -22.87
N GLU A 264 29.67 -17.21 -22.45
CA GLU A 264 30.99 -16.88 -22.99
C GLU A 264 31.02 -17.07 -24.51
#